data_AF-A0A4Q4CZ72-F1
#
_entry.id   AF-A0A4Q4CZ72-F1
#
_cell.length_a   1.000
_cell.length_b   1.000
_cell.length_c   1.000
_cell.angle_alpha   90.00
_cell.angle_beta   90.00
_cell.angle_gamma   90.00
#
_symmetry.space_group_name_H-M   'P 1'
#
loop_
_entity.id
_entity.type
_entity.pdbx_description
1 polymer ?
#
loop_
_entity_poly.entity_id
_entity_poly.type
_entity_poly.pdbx_seq_one_letter_code
_entity_poly.pdbx_strand_id
1 'polypeptide(L)'
;MTVTDAHDLDQTQDALPTLDGAEYAQTLRQLSQASVDRHFDAFTDIPWDHPDFQVDPTDERWILPDGIDPLGSHDWYKALPVERQIEIGMWRQANILKVGLQFENILIRGIMQYVFTQPNGSAEFRYLTHEATEECHHTQKQILRGSQQLPPLLARIMQIHVAEEARHISFAHAY
;
A
#
# COMPACT_ATOMS: atom_id res chain seq x y z
N MET A 1 9.96 28.22 8.09
CA MET A 1 9.80 27.05 7.20
C MET A 1 8.64 26.26 7.78
N THR A 2 7.45 26.50 7.26
CA THR A 2 6.21 25.86 7.71
C THR A 2 6.23 24.40 7.25
N VAL A 3 5.85 23.47 8.12
CA VAL A 3 5.64 22.08 7.72
C VAL A 3 4.38 22.06 6.88
N THR A 4 4.49 21.75 5.59
CA THR A 4 3.35 21.56 4.69
C THR A 4 2.47 20.45 5.27
N ASP A 5 1.23 20.79 5.60
CA ASP A 5 0.33 19.82 6.24
C ASP A 5 -0.19 18.82 5.20
N ALA A 6 -0.72 17.67 5.63
CA ALA A 6 -1.21 16.65 4.68
C ALA A 6 -2.31 17.23 3.74
N HIS A 7 -3.11 18.15 4.26
CA HIS A 7 -4.15 18.89 3.53
C HIS A 7 -3.59 19.86 2.48
N ASP A 8 -2.40 20.42 2.67
CA ASP A 8 -1.79 21.32 1.67
C ASP A 8 -1.27 20.53 0.47
N LEU A 9 -0.75 19.31 0.70
CA LEU A 9 -0.26 18.43 -0.36
C LEU A 9 -1.40 17.97 -1.28
N ASP A 10 -2.53 17.56 -0.69
CA ASP A 10 -3.79 17.17 -1.36
C ASP A 10 -4.26 18.26 -2.34
N GLN A 11 -4.37 19.51 -1.86
CA GLN A 11 -4.73 20.67 -2.69
C GLN A 11 -3.74 20.98 -3.82
N THR A 12 -2.46 20.64 -3.65
CA THR A 12 -1.44 20.85 -4.68
C THR A 12 -1.55 19.80 -5.80
N GLN A 13 -2.04 18.59 -5.47
CA GLN A 13 -2.16 17.45 -6.38
C GLN A 13 -3.44 17.53 -7.23
N ASP A 14 -4.59 17.85 -6.63
CA ASP A 14 -5.87 18.04 -7.34
C ASP A 14 -5.78 19.03 -8.50
N ALA A 15 -4.91 20.05 -8.39
CA ALA A 15 -4.70 21.03 -9.43
C ALA A 15 -3.98 20.48 -10.68
N LEU A 16 -3.14 19.43 -10.54
CA LEU A 16 -2.18 18.94 -11.56
C LEU A 16 -2.73 18.86 -12.99
N PRO A 17 -3.94 18.33 -13.28
CA PRO A 17 -4.46 18.22 -14.64
C PRO A 17 -4.87 19.57 -15.27
N THR A 18 -4.96 20.62 -14.46
CA THR A 18 -5.38 21.98 -14.85
C THR A 18 -4.24 23.01 -14.83
N LEU A 19 -3.09 22.65 -14.24
CA LEU A 19 -1.89 23.48 -14.19
C LEU A 19 -1.26 23.64 -15.58
N ASP A 20 -0.55 24.75 -15.78
CA ASP A 20 0.34 24.86 -16.94
C ASP A 20 1.58 23.95 -16.80
N GLY A 21 2.35 23.77 -17.88
CA GLY A 21 3.50 22.86 -17.87
C GLY A 21 4.64 23.27 -16.92
N ALA A 22 4.74 24.54 -16.53
CA ALA A 22 5.74 25.02 -15.58
C ALA A 22 5.26 24.80 -14.12
N GLU A 23 3.98 25.09 -13.86
CA GLU A 23 3.29 24.82 -12.60
C GLU A 23 3.26 23.32 -12.29
N TYR A 24 2.83 22.49 -13.24
CA TYR A 24 2.83 21.03 -13.15
C TYR A 24 4.22 20.49 -12.77
N ALA A 25 5.26 20.90 -13.50
CA ALA A 25 6.64 20.48 -13.23
C ALA A 25 7.16 21.00 -11.88
N GLN A 26 6.65 22.14 -11.38
CA GLN A 26 6.99 22.64 -10.04
C GLN A 26 6.32 21.84 -8.94
N THR A 27 5.05 21.50 -9.09
CA THR A 27 4.33 20.61 -8.18
C THR A 27 5.02 19.25 -8.10
N LEU A 28 5.34 18.59 -9.22
CA LEU A 28 6.09 17.32 -9.22
C LEU A 28 7.44 17.40 -8.48
N ARG A 29 8.14 18.54 -8.53
CA ARG A 29 9.37 18.76 -7.75
C ARG A 29 9.12 18.88 -6.25
N GLN A 30 8.03 19.54 -5.84
CA GLN A 30 7.62 19.64 -4.43
C GLN A 30 7.21 18.28 -3.88
N LEU A 31 6.44 17.52 -4.66
CA LEU A 31 5.99 16.18 -4.33
C LEU A 31 7.16 15.21 -4.18
N SER A 32 8.04 15.15 -5.19
CA SER A 32 9.27 14.34 -5.14
C SER A 32 10.18 14.70 -3.94
N GLN A 33 10.15 15.95 -3.47
CA GLN A 33 10.86 16.36 -2.26
C GLN A 33 10.13 15.94 -0.97
N ALA A 34 8.80 16.02 -0.95
CA ALA A 34 7.99 15.57 0.19
C ALA A 34 8.15 14.06 0.45
N SER A 35 8.25 13.24 -0.60
CA SER A 35 8.57 11.80 -0.49
C SER A 35 9.94 11.55 0.18
N VAL A 36 10.95 12.39 -0.13
CA VAL A 36 12.27 12.33 0.53
C VAL A 36 12.20 12.79 2.00
N ASP A 37 11.49 13.88 2.27
CA ASP A 37 11.40 14.48 3.61
C ASP A 37 10.52 13.63 4.57
N ARG A 38 9.65 12.76 4.03
CA ARG A 38 8.74 11.87 4.77
C ARG A 38 8.81 10.42 4.27
N HIS A 39 10.02 9.86 4.17
CA HIS A 39 10.21 8.46 3.82
C HIS A 39 9.93 7.51 5.00
N PHE A 40 9.68 6.24 4.68
CA PHE A 40 9.62 5.12 5.64
C PHE A 40 10.49 3.97 5.11
N ASP A 41 11.42 3.49 5.92
CA ASP A 41 12.32 2.38 5.55
C ASP A 41 11.83 1.07 6.20
N ALA A 42 11.37 0.14 5.35
CA ALA A 42 10.92 -1.18 5.77
C ALA A 42 11.97 -1.96 6.57
N PHE A 43 13.25 -1.80 6.28
CA PHE A 43 14.33 -2.58 6.89
C PHE A 43 14.73 -2.09 8.28
N THR A 44 14.42 -0.84 8.63
CA THR A 44 14.81 -0.23 9.91
C THR A 44 13.63 0.15 10.80
N ASP A 45 12.49 0.58 10.22
CA ASP A 45 11.35 1.12 10.96
C ASP A 45 10.35 0.03 11.41
N ILE A 46 10.56 -1.23 11.00
CA ILE A 46 9.75 -2.39 11.37
C ILE A 46 10.58 -3.35 12.23
N PRO A 47 10.14 -3.66 13.47
CA PRO A 47 10.81 -4.64 14.30
C PRO A 47 10.45 -6.07 13.86
N TRP A 48 10.99 -6.53 12.72
CA TRP A 48 10.60 -7.80 12.07
C TRP A 48 10.66 -9.04 12.98
N ASP A 49 11.57 -9.06 13.96
CA ASP A 49 11.71 -10.13 14.95
C ASP A 49 10.71 -10.07 16.12
N HIS A 50 9.77 -9.11 16.12
CA HIS A 50 8.79 -8.96 17.20
C HIS A 50 7.87 -10.20 17.29
N PRO A 51 7.59 -10.75 18.49
CA PRO A 51 6.78 -11.97 18.64
C PRO A 51 5.40 -11.91 17.96
N ASP A 52 4.76 -10.74 17.97
CA ASP A 52 3.47 -10.49 17.30
C ASP A 52 3.49 -10.69 15.77
N PHE A 53 4.67 -10.78 15.16
CA PHE A 53 4.85 -11.04 13.73
C PHE A 53 5.06 -12.52 13.40
N GLN A 54 5.08 -13.40 14.40
CA GLN A 54 5.08 -14.84 14.17
C GLN A 54 3.72 -15.30 13.62
N VAL A 55 3.75 -16.21 12.66
CA VAL A 55 2.53 -16.83 12.10
C VAL A 55 2.08 -17.95 13.03
N ASP A 56 1.12 -17.65 13.91
CA ASP A 56 0.48 -18.63 14.79
C ASP A 56 -0.65 -19.37 14.02
N PRO A 57 -0.53 -20.69 13.77
CA PRO A 57 -1.55 -21.49 13.09
C PRO A 57 -2.75 -21.88 13.98
N THR A 58 -2.80 -21.39 15.22
CA THR A 58 -3.90 -21.60 16.18
C THR A 58 -4.70 -20.33 16.47
N ASP A 59 -4.30 -19.20 15.89
CA ASP A 59 -4.95 -17.91 16.11
C ASP A 59 -6.32 -17.84 15.43
N GLU A 60 -7.40 -17.80 16.22
CA GLU A 60 -8.78 -17.70 15.72
C GLU A 60 -9.04 -16.43 14.89
N ARG A 61 -8.16 -15.42 14.95
CA ARG A 61 -8.24 -14.22 14.09
C ARG A 61 -7.97 -14.49 12.61
N TRP A 62 -7.49 -15.68 12.26
CA TRP A 62 -7.47 -16.14 10.85
C TRP A 62 -8.85 -16.52 10.32
N ILE A 63 -9.84 -16.81 11.18
CA ILE A 63 -11.20 -17.19 10.74
C ILE A 63 -11.81 -16.06 9.91
N LEU A 64 -12.37 -16.41 8.75
CA LEU A 64 -12.88 -15.43 7.79
C LEU A 64 -14.14 -14.73 8.33
N PRO A 65 -14.14 -13.39 8.44
CA PRO A 65 -15.25 -12.65 9.06
C PRO A 65 -16.55 -12.70 8.25
N ASP A 66 -17.64 -13.00 8.96
CA ASP A 66 -19.01 -12.99 8.44
C ASP A 66 -19.43 -11.58 7.97
N GLY A 67 -20.07 -11.50 6.81
CA GLY A 67 -20.46 -10.24 6.18
C GLY A 67 -19.32 -9.44 5.53
N ILE A 68 -18.06 -9.89 5.62
CA ILE A 68 -16.90 -9.24 5.00
C ILE A 68 -16.30 -10.13 3.90
N ASP A 69 -15.91 -11.38 4.19
CA ASP A 69 -15.49 -12.31 3.15
C ASP A 69 -16.68 -13.17 2.67
N PRO A 70 -16.93 -13.31 1.35
CA PRO A 70 -18.03 -14.12 0.83
C PRO A 70 -17.97 -15.60 1.24
N LEU A 71 -16.78 -16.15 1.47
CA LEU A 71 -16.59 -17.52 1.96
C LEU A 71 -16.84 -17.60 3.47
N GLY A 72 -16.33 -16.64 4.24
CA GLY A 72 -16.60 -16.50 5.68
C GLY A 72 -18.09 -16.40 6.00
N SER A 73 -18.85 -15.80 5.08
CA SER A 73 -20.31 -15.63 5.20
C SER A 73 -21.12 -16.90 4.90
N HIS A 74 -20.53 -17.93 4.29
CA HIS A 74 -21.24 -19.07 3.71
C HIS A 74 -21.40 -20.25 4.69
N ASP A 75 -22.60 -20.83 4.78
CA ASP A 75 -22.93 -21.89 5.75
C ASP A 75 -21.98 -23.10 5.71
N TRP A 76 -21.56 -23.53 4.52
CA TRP A 76 -20.55 -24.60 4.37
C TRP A 76 -19.26 -24.31 5.14
N TYR A 77 -18.76 -23.07 5.11
CA TYR A 77 -17.51 -22.69 5.80
C TYR A 77 -17.74 -22.66 7.32
N LYS A 78 -18.85 -22.05 7.76
CA LYS A 78 -19.25 -21.96 9.17
C LYS A 78 -19.47 -23.34 9.81
N ALA A 79 -19.80 -24.36 9.02
CA ALA A 79 -19.97 -25.75 9.45
C ALA A 79 -18.66 -26.56 9.55
N LEU A 80 -17.51 -26.00 9.13
CA LEU A 80 -16.21 -26.68 9.24
C LEU A 80 -15.66 -26.63 10.68
N PRO A 81 -14.80 -27.59 11.08
CA PRO A 81 -14.01 -27.47 12.32
C PRO A 81 -13.18 -26.17 12.34
N VAL A 82 -13.00 -25.60 13.53
CA VAL A 82 -12.30 -24.31 13.74
C VAL A 82 -10.89 -24.32 13.13
N GLU A 83 -10.17 -25.44 13.28
CA GLU A 83 -8.82 -25.63 12.77
C GLU A 83 -8.79 -25.54 11.23
N ARG A 84 -9.85 -26.02 10.56
CA ARG A 84 -9.99 -25.92 9.10
C ARG A 84 -10.42 -24.52 8.67
N GLN A 85 -11.22 -23.83 9.47
CA GLN A 85 -11.59 -22.43 9.23
C GLN A 85 -10.35 -21.52 9.29
N ILE A 86 -9.48 -21.71 10.29
CA ILE A 86 -8.18 -21.04 10.44
C ILE A 86 -7.26 -21.32 9.25
N GLU A 87 -7.06 -22.60 8.89
CA GLU A 87 -6.19 -22.98 7.77
C GLU A 87 -6.65 -22.34 6.44
N ILE A 88 -7.95 -22.40 6.13
CA ILE A 88 -8.53 -21.76 4.95
C ILE A 88 -8.33 -20.24 5.01
N GLY A 89 -8.47 -19.63 6.19
CA GLY A 89 -8.24 -18.20 6.41
C GLY A 89 -6.81 -17.76 6.12
N MET A 90 -5.82 -18.51 6.63
CA MET A 90 -4.41 -18.29 6.34
C MET A 90 -4.13 -18.37 4.82
N TRP A 91 -4.62 -19.40 4.13
CA TRP A 91 -4.45 -19.54 2.68
C TRP A 91 -5.16 -18.46 1.88
N ARG A 92 -6.39 -18.10 2.27
CA ARG A 92 -7.18 -17.03 1.66
C ARG A 92 -6.42 -15.70 1.73
N GLN A 93 -5.88 -15.37 2.89
CA GLN A 93 -5.16 -14.14 3.10
C GLN A 93 -3.81 -14.11 2.38
N ALA A 94 -3.04 -15.21 2.42
CA ALA A 94 -1.78 -15.33 1.68
C ALA A 94 -1.99 -15.25 0.16
N ASN A 95 -3.12 -15.76 -0.36
CA ASN A 95 -3.48 -15.63 -1.77
C ASN A 95 -3.84 -14.19 -2.15
N ILE A 96 -4.67 -13.51 -1.34
CA ILE A 96 -5.00 -12.08 -1.53
C ILE A 96 -3.72 -11.25 -1.62
N LEU A 97 -2.75 -11.50 -0.72
CA LEU A 97 -1.44 -10.87 -0.81
C LEU A 97 -0.72 -11.19 -2.10
N LYS A 98 -0.58 -12.47 -2.43
CA LYS A 98 0.24 -12.85 -3.58
C LYS A 98 -0.27 -12.20 -4.88
N VAL A 99 -1.57 -11.99 -5.00
CA VAL A 99 -2.19 -11.26 -6.11
C VAL A 99 -1.90 -9.76 -6.06
N GLY A 100 -2.05 -9.10 -4.90
CA GLY A 100 -1.75 -7.68 -4.78
C GLY A 100 -0.28 -7.34 -5.04
N LEU A 101 0.66 -8.16 -4.53
CA LEU A 101 2.08 -8.07 -4.86
C LEU A 101 2.36 -8.21 -6.37
N GLN A 102 1.58 -9.04 -7.07
CA GLN A 102 1.70 -9.19 -8.52
C GLN A 102 1.13 -7.98 -9.27
N PHE A 103 0.12 -7.32 -8.73
CA PHE A 103 -0.48 -6.11 -9.29
C PHE A 103 0.49 -4.91 -9.23
N GLU A 104 1.09 -4.65 -8.07
CA GLU A 104 2.13 -3.61 -7.90
C GLU A 104 3.31 -3.82 -8.85
N ASN A 105 3.79 -5.06 -9.00
CA ASN A 105 4.84 -5.40 -9.97
C ASN A 105 4.45 -5.09 -11.44
N ILE A 106 3.16 -5.15 -11.78
CA ILE A 106 2.65 -4.76 -13.11
C ILE A 106 2.62 -3.22 -13.24
N LEU A 107 2.21 -2.50 -12.19
CA LEU A 107 2.23 -1.04 -12.15
C LEU A 107 3.65 -0.48 -12.29
N ILE A 108 4.59 -0.96 -11.44
CA ILE A 108 6.01 -0.57 -11.48
C ILE A 108 6.59 -0.83 -12.86
N ARG A 109 6.27 -1.98 -13.49
CA ARG A 109 6.70 -2.28 -14.86
C ARG A 109 6.17 -1.26 -15.88
N GLY A 110 4.91 -0.83 -15.75
CA GLY A 110 4.31 0.20 -16.60
C GLY A 110 4.97 1.57 -16.41
N ILE A 111 5.18 1.97 -15.15
CA ILE A 111 5.88 3.21 -14.79
C ILE A 111 7.28 3.23 -15.40
N MET A 112 8.07 2.17 -15.21
CA MET A 112 9.44 2.08 -15.74
C MET A 112 9.49 2.13 -17.28
N GLN A 113 8.48 1.59 -17.97
CA GLN A 113 8.35 1.71 -19.43
C GLN A 113 8.06 3.15 -19.87
N TYR A 114 7.19 3.88 -19.15
CA TYR A 114 6.91 5.29 -19.43
C TYR A 114 8.12 6.19 -19.14
N VAL A 115 8.74 6.02 -17.97
CA VAL A 115 9.92 6.77 -17.52
C VAL A 115 11.08 6.66 -18.51
N PHE A 116 11.27 5.50 -19.16
CA PHE A 116 12.28 5.29 -20.20
C PHE A 116 12.08 6.18 -21.45
N THR A 117 10.87 6.71 -21.69
CA THR A 117 10.59 7.62 -22.80
C THR A 117 10.79 9.10 -22.49
N GLN A 118 11.05 9.45 -21.22
CA GLN A 118 11.15 10.83 -20.76
C GLN A 118 12.54 11.45 -21.04
N PRO A 119 12.62 12.76 -21.31
CA PRO A 119 13.89 13.45 -21.51
C PRO A 119 14.68 13.59 -20.20
N ASN A 120 16.01 13.62 -20.30
CA ASN A 120 16.89 13.86 -19.15
C ASN A 120 16.51 15.16 -18.42
N GLY A 121 16.30 15.07 -17.10
CA GLY A 121 15.90 16.21 -16.26
C GLY A 121 14.39 16.45 -16.18
N SER A 122 13.56 15.59 -16.80
CA SER A 122 12.11 15.53 -16.61
C SER A 122 11.74 15.47 -15.11
N ALA A 123 10.69 16.21 -14.73
CA ALA A 123 10.15 16.18 -13.37
C ALA A 123 9.36 14.88 -13.12
N GLU A 124 8.67 14.41 -14.16
CA GLU A 124 7.95 13.14 -14.26
C GLU A 124 8.89 11.96 -14.02
N PHE A 125 10.08 11.94 -14.66
CA PHE A 125 11.11 10.94 -14.44
C PHE A 125 11.49 10.85 -12.95
N ARG A 126 11.81 11.99 -12.33
CA ARG A 126 12.27 12.03 -10.93
C ARG A 126 11.16 11.66 -9.95
N TYR A 127 9.95 12.15 -10.18
CA TYR A 127 8.79 11.83 -9.35
C TYR A 127 8.44 10.34 -9.45
N LEU A 128 8.16 9.83 -10.66
CA LEU A 128 7.72 8.45 -10.87
C LEU A 128 8.77 7.39 -10.48
N THR A 129 10.06 7.73 -10.48
CA THR A 129 11.10 6.83 -9.96
C THR A 129 11.19 6.80 -8.44
N HIS A 130 10.81 7.89 -7.74
CA HIS A 130 10.57 7.85 -6.29
C HIS A 130 9.35 6.97 -6.00
N GLU A 131 8.20 7.26 -6.60
CA GLU A 131 6.95 6.50 -6.36
C GLU A 131 7.15 5.00 -6.62
N ALA A 132 7.79 4.62 -7.74
CA ALA A 132 8.06 3.20 -8.03
C ALA A 132 9.10 2.55 -7.07
N THR A 133 9.97 3.33 -6.43
CA THR A 133 10.86 2.84 -5.36
C THR A 133 10.09 2.61 -4.07
N GLU A 134 9.15 3.50 -3.76
CA GLU A 134 8.27 3.35 -2.61
C GLU A 134 7.31 2.18 -2.80
N GLU A 135 6.64 2.05 -3.95
CA GLU A 135 5.85 0.87 -4.34
C GLU A 135 6.66 -0.43 -4.20
N CYS A 136 7.95 -0.46 -4.56
CA CYS A 136 8.81 -1.63 -4.31
C CYS A 136 8.96 -1.96 -2.82
N HIS A 137 9.00 -0.94 -1.95
CA HIS A 137 8.95 -1.14 -0.50
C HIS A 137 7.54 -1.57 -0.04
N HIS A 138 6.47 -1.11 -0.69
CA HIS A 138 5.07 -1.45 -0.36
C HIS A 138 4.73 -2.90 -0.74
N THR A 139 5.35 -3.41 -1.81
CA THR A 139 5.39 -4.84 -2.19
C THR A 139 6.08 -5.73 -1.14
N GLN A 140 6.81 -5.18 -0.17
CA GLN A 140 7.25 -5.94 1.01
C GLN A 140 6.23 -5.93 2.17
N LYS A 141 5.14 -5.16 2.09
CA LYS A 141 4.33 -4.71 3.24
C LYS A 141 2.81 -4.62 3.00
N GLN A 142 2.26 -5.31 2.01
CA GLN A 142 0.82 -5.28 1.68
C GLN A 142 -0.04 -6.23 2.56
N ILE A 143 -1.25 -5.79 3.00
CA ILE A 143 -2.53 -6.50 3.37
C ILE A 143 -3.66 -5.43 3.37
N LEU A 144 -4.89 -5.80 2.94
CA LEU A 144 -6.17 -5.06 3.10
C LEU A 144 -7.27 -6.05 3.60
N ARG A 145 -8.35 -5.72 4.34
CA ARG A 145 -8.85 -4.50 5.04
C ARG A 145 -9.78 -4.93 6.22
N GLY A 146 -9.56 -4.48 7.48
CA GLY A 146 -10.47 -4.83 8.61
C GLY A 146 -9.88 -4.75 10.04
N SER A 147 -9.38 -3.59 10.47
CA SER A 147 -8.39 -3.41 11.55
C SER A 147 -8.83 -3.60 13.01
N GLN A 148 -9.79 -4.49 13.33
CA GLN A 148 -10.14 -4.79 14.73
C GLN A 148 -10.33 -6.29 15.06
N GLN A 149 -10.24 -7.19 14.07
CA GLN A 149 -10.30 -8.64 14.25
C GLN A 149 -9.11 -9.40 13.63
N LEU A 150 -8.12 -8.69 13.06
CA LEU A 150 -6.98 -9.31 12.37
C LEU A 150 -5.86 -9.76 13.33
N PRO A 151 -5.09 -10.81 12.98
CA PRO A 151 -3.83 -11.13 13.65
C PRO A 151 -2.86 -9.94 13.65
N PRO A 152 -1.97 -9.80 14.64
CA PRO A 152 -1.19 -8.57 14.83
C PRO A 152 -0.24 -8.26 13.68
N LEU A 153 0.41 -9.30 13.13
CA LEU A 153 1.18 -9.25 11.88
C LEU A 153 0.39 -8.54 10.77
N LEU A 154 -0.82 -9.03 10.50
CA LEU A 154 -1.65 -8.50 9.41
C LEU A 154 -2.11 -7.08 9.71
N ALA A 155 -2.50 -6.79 10.95
CA ALA A 155 -2.91 -5.47 11.39
C ALA A 155 -1.78 -4.43 11.27
N ARG A 156 -0.51 -4.83 11.46
CA ARG A 156 0.63 -3.93 11.29
C ARG A 156 0.97 -3.69 9.82
N ILE A 157 1.04 -4.76 9.03
CA ILE A 157 1.22 -4.70 7.57
C ILE A 157 0.16 -3.77 6.95
N MET A 158 -1.11 -3.96 7.34
CA MET A 158 -2.25 -3.09 7.02
C MET A 158 -2.05 -1.60 7.30
N GLN A 159 -1.54 -1.25 8.49
CA GLN A 159 -1.30 0.14 8.87
C GLN A 159 -0.24 0.79 7.97
N ILE A 160 0.80 0.02 7.63
CA ILE A 160 1.90 0.51 6.79
C ILE A 160 1.38 0.72 5.38
N HIS A 161 0.79 -0.29 4.74
CA HIS A 161 0.23 -0.17 3.39
C HIS A 161 -0.87 0.91 3.30
N VAL A 162 -1.72 1.13 4.31
CA VAL A 162 -2.68 2.26 4.28
C VAL A 162 -2.01 3.63 4.47
N ALA A 163 -0.98 3.75 5.30
CA ALA A 163 -0.20 4.99 5.41
C ALA A 163 0.65 5.27 4.15
N GLU A 164 0.91 4.23 3.36
CA GLU A 164 1.65 4.26 2.12
C GLU A 164 0.75 4.60 0.93
N GLU A 165 -0.34 3.87 0.74
CA GLU A 165 -1.41 4.18 -0.22
C GLU A 165 -2.06 5.54 0.04
N ALA A 166 -2.18 6.01 1.28
CA ALA A 166 -2.66 7.38 1.53
C ALA A 166 -1.70 8.45 0.96
N ARG A 167 -0.40 8.13 0.80
CA ARG A 167 0.57 8.98 0.11
C ARG A 167 0.57 8.76 -1.40
N HIS A 168 -0.19 7.82 -1.96
CA HIS A 168 -0.35 7.62 -3.41
C HIS A 168 -1.75 8.05 -3.91
N ILE A 169 -2.81 7.74 -3.17
CA ILE A 169 -4.21 7.97 -3.54
C ILE A 169 -4.57 9.45 -3.61
N SER A 170 -4.01 10.31 -2.74
CA SER A 170 -4.15 11.77 -2.84
C SER A 170 -3.72 12.33 -4.21
N PHE A 171 -2.88 11.59 -4.94
CA PHE A 171 -2.38 11.97 -6.26
C PHE A 171 -3.17 11.33 -7.42
N ALA A 172 -3.90 10.25 -7.16
CA ALA A 172 -4.51 9.41 -8.19
C ALA A 172 -6.01 9.69 -8.43
N HIS A 173 -6.65 10.51 -7.60
CA HIS A 173 -8.11 10.69 -7.59
C HIS A 173 -8.66 11.63 -8.68
N ALA A 174 -7.82 12.08 -9.61
CA ALA A 174 -8.13 13.09 -10.61
C ALA A 174 -8.31 12.55 -12.06
N TYR A 175 -8.74 11.30 -12.23
CA TYR A 175 -9.17 10.71 -13.52
C TYR A 175 -10.36 9.73 -13.37
#